data_AF-A0A9Q3JXA0-F1
#
_entry.id   AF-A0A9Q3JXA0-F1
#
_cell.length_a   1.000
_cell.length_b   1.000
_cell.length_c   1.000
_cell.angle_alpha   90.00
_cell.angle_beta   90.00
_cell.angle_gamma   90.00
#
_symmetry.space_group_name_H-M   'P 1'
#
loop_
_entity.id
_entity.type
_entity.pdbx_description
1 polymer ?
#
loop_
_entity_poly.entity_id
_entity_poly.type
_entity_poly.pdbx_seq_one_letter_code
_entity_poly.pdbx_strand_id
1 'polypeptide(L)'
;MKEGGHVSLYIADFRSLVSITGDWGERDLINHFRKGLSSRILDQLASHPSRINSLQDLMDVTLELDTRYHERQKEKNHYQEKKPEAPRSSTSHPQNSSSSSHKKKKNFQKRDKPHSSLLKKDFKLMNSEKERRIKGGLCTYCGGKHTVESCIKRPQNKLTQPSGHFPSQGKA
;
A
#
# COMPACT_ATOMS: atom_id res chain seq x y z
N MET A 1 -9.04 -21.75 15.24
CA MET A 1 -9.05 -20.34 15.69
C MET A 1 -9.72 -19.47 14.63
N LYS A 2 -10.43 -18.40 15.00
CA LYS A 2 -11.07 -17.48 14.03
C LYS A 2 -10.03 -16.60 13.31
N GLU A 3 -10.38 -16.11 12.12
CA GLU A 3 -9.60 -15.11 11.39
C GLU A 3 -9.58 -13.78 12.17
N GLY A 4 -8.45 -13.49 12.83
CA GLY A 4 -8.27 -12.33 13.71
C GLY A 4 -8.26 -12.64 15.21
N GLY A 5 -8.41 -13.91 15.59
CA GLY A 5 -8.14 -14.37 16.95
C GLY A 5 -6.64 -14.37 17.26
N HIS A 6 -6.30 -14.25 18.54
CA HIS A 6 -4.93 -14.27 19.04
C HIS A 6 -4.43 -15.71 19.22
N VAL A 7 -3.21 -15.97 18.73
CA VAL A 7 -2.57 -17.29 18.83
C VAL A 7 -2.28 -17.66 20.29
N SER A 8 -1.99 -16.69 21.15
CA SER A 8 -1.74 -16.92 22.58
C SER A 8 -2.90 -17.64 23.29
N LEU A 9 -4.14 -17.24 23.02
CA LEU A 9 -5.33 -17.88 23.58
C LEU A 9 -5.48 -19.30 23.03
N TYR A 10 -5.27 -19.47 21.73
CA TYR A 10 -5.33 -20.78 21.10
C TYR A 10 -4.26 -21.74 21.64
N ILE A 11 -3.04 -21.27 21.90
CA ILE A 11 -1.96 -22.07 22.51
C ILE A 11 -2.36 -22.51 23.92
N ALA A 12 -2.95 -21.62 24.72
CA ALA A 12 -3.40 -21.96 26.08
C ALA A 12 -4.47 -23.06 26.05
N ASP A 13 -5.48 -22.92 25.20
CA ASP A 13 -6.54 -23.92 25.01
C ASP A 13 -5.95 -25.25 24.50
N PHE A 14 -5.02 -25.19 23.54
CA PHE A 14 -4.38 -26.37 22.99
C PHE A 14 -3.55 -27.12 24.05
N ARG A 15 -2.75 -26.41 24.86
CA ARG A 15 -1.98 -27.02 25.95
C ARG A 15 -2.89 -27.68 26.99
N SER A 16 -4.02 -27.07 27.29
CA SER A 16 -5.05 -27.66 28.16
C SER A 16 -5.56 -28.99 27.59
N LEU A 17 -5.92 -29.01 26.30
CA LEU A 17 -6.38 -30.23 25.62
C LEU A 17 -5.31 -31.32 25.57
N VAL A 18 -4.07 -30.98 25.27
CA VAL A 18 -2.95 -31.95 25.25
C VAL A 18 -2.74 -32.58 26.61
N SER A 19 -2.85 -31.79 27.68
CA SER A 19 -2.72 -32.27 29.06
C SER A 19 -3.83 -33.25 29.45
N ILE A 20 -5.04 -33.09 28.88
CA ILE A 20 -6.20 -33.96 29.17
C ILE A 20 -6.17 -35.23 28.31
N THR A 21 -5.70 -35.14 27.06
CA THR A 21 -5.89 -36.21 26.07
C THR A 21 -4.80 -37.29 26.14
N GLY A 22 -3.59 -36.99 26.62
CA GLY A 22 -2.52 -37.96 26.90
C GLY A 22 -1.88 -38.67 25.68
N ASP A 23 -0.59 -38.97 25.77
CA ASP A 23 0.24 -39.84 24.90
C ASP A 23 0.18 -39.62 23.36
N TRP A 24 -0.14 -38.41 22.90
CA TRP A 24 -0.04 -38.10 21.46
C TRP A 24 1.42 -37.93 21.03
N GLY A 25 1.76 -38.50 19.88
CA GLY A 25 3.05 -38.26 19.24
C GLY A 25 3.22 -36.78 18.86
N GLU A 26 4.42 -36.23 19.01
CA GLU A 26 4.70 -34.81 18.72
C GLU A 26 4.33 -34.43 17.27
N ARG A 27 4.53 -35.34 16.31
CA ARG A 27 4.13 -35.14 14.90
C ARG A 27 2.62 -34.99 14.73
N ASP A 28 1.85 -35.76 15.48
CA ASP A 28 0.39 -35.69 15.44
C ASP A 28 -0.11 -34.40 16.10
N LEU A 29 0.52 -34.00 17.21
CA LEU A 29 0.27 -32.71 17.86
C LEU A 29 0.58 -31.54 16.94
N ILE A 30 1.71 -31.56 16.22
CA ILE A 30 2.07 -30.55 15.21
C ILE A 30 0.99 -30.46 14.13
N ASN A 31 0.55 -31.60 13.60
CA ASN A 31 -0.49 -31.64 12.58
C ASN A 31 -1.83 -31.09 13.11
N HIS A 32 -2.20 -31.46 14.33
CA HIS A 32 -3.44 -31.00 14.95
C HIS A 32 -3.40 -29.49 15.25
N PHE A 33 -2.27 -29.01 15.76
CA PHE A 33 -2.02 -27.59 16.00
C PHE A 33 -2.16 -26.79 14.71
N ARG A 34 -1.49 -27.22 13.62
CA ARG A 34 -1.57 -26.56 12.31
C ARG A 34 -3.01 -26.48 11.78
N LYS A 35 -3.80 -27.54 11.93
CA LYS A 35 -5.22 -27.55 11.50
C LYS A 35 -6.07 -26.51 12.22
N GLY A 36 -5.72 -26.14 13.45
CA GLY A 36 -6.46 -25.14 14.22
C GLY A 36 -5.99 -23.69 14.04
N LEU A 37 -4.89 -23.45 13.31
CA LEU A 37 -4.41 -22.11 13.00
C LEU A 37 -5.30 -21.41 11.97
N SER A 38 -5.30 -20.07 11.99
CA SER A 38 -5.97 -19.28 10.96
C SER A 38 -5.20 -19.35 9.64
N SER A 39 -5.90 -19.16 8.51
CA SER A 39 -5.29 -19.20 7.18
C SER A 39 -4.15 -18.18 7.06
N ARG A 40 -4.34 -16.99 7.63
CA ARG A 40 -3.31 -15.94 7.71
C ARG A 40 -1.99 -16.46 8.30
N ILE A 41 -2.04 -17.16 9.43
CA ILE A 41 -0.83 -17.64 10.11
C ILE A 41 -0.23 -18.80 9.31
N LEU A 42 -1.05 -19.66 8.72
CA LEU A 42 -0.60 -20.75 7.85
C LEU A 42 0.15 -20.23 6.61
N ASP A 43 -0.34 -19.17 5.98
CA ASP A 43 0.33 -18.52 4.85
C ASP A 43 1.69 -17.93 5.24
N GLN A 44 1.76 -17.31 6.43
CA GLN A 44 3.03 -16.77 6.94
C GLN A 44 4.02 -17.87 7.32
N LEU A 45 3.54 -18.98 7.88
CA LEU A 45 4.36 -20.16 8.14
C LEU A 45 4.88 -20.79 6.85
N ALA A 46 4.08 -20.82 5.77
CA ALA A 46 4.51 -21.34 4.48
C ALA A 46 5.65 -20.53 3.84
N SER A 47 5.72 -19.23 4.16
CA SER A 47 6.79 -18.32 3.74
C SER A 47 8.00 -18.32 4.68
N HIS A 48 7.92 -19.01 5.83
CA HIS A 48 8.98 -19.03 6.82
C HIS A 48 10.20 -19.82 6.30
N PRO A 49 11.42 -19.28 6.38
CA PRO A 49 12.61 -19.88 5.76
C PRO A 49 13.07 -21.18 6.43
N SER A 50 12.83 -21.31 7.74
CA SER A 50 13.27 -22.46 8.53
C SER A 50 12.18 -23.52 8.62
N ARG A 51 12.58 -24.79 8.47
CA ARG A 51 11.70 -25.93 8.73
C ARG A 51 11.52 -26.11 10.24
N ILE A 52 10.26 -26.08 10.68
CA ILE A 52 9.91 -26.23 12.08
C ILE A 52 9.51 -27.68 12.33
N ASN A 53 10.30 -28.39 13.14
CA ASN A 53 10.13 -29.82 13.42
C ASN A 53 9.74 -30.12 14.87
N SER A 54 9.84 -29.16 15.78
CA SER A 54 9.35 -29.29 17.15
C SER A 54 8.01 -28.57 17.32
N LEU A 55 7.15 -29.12 18.16
CA LEU A 55 5.89 -28.50 18.54
C LEU A 55 6.12 -27.16 19.24
N GLN A 56 7.12 -27.08 20.12
CA GLN A 56 7.41 -25.87 20.89
C GLN A 56 7.89 -24.74 19.97
N ASP A 57 8.84 -25.03 19.09
CA ASP A 57 9.29 -24.08 18.06
C ASP A 57 8.13 -23.57 17.19
N LEU A 58 7.16 -24.45 16.87
CA LEU A 58 5.99 -24.07 16.09
C LEU A 58 5.08 -23.12 16.88
N MET A 59 4.87 -23.36 18.17
CA MET A 59 4.12 -22.45 19.04
C MET A 59 4.82 -21.09 19.13
N ASP A 60 6.14 -21.07 19.29
CA ASP A 60 6.89 -19.82 19.46
C ASP A 60 6.90 -18.99 18.18
N VAL A 61 7.17 -19.61 17.01
CA VAL A 61 7.13 -18.91 15.72
C VAL A 61 5.72 -18.39 15.41
N THR A 62 4.68 -19.20 15.65
CA THR A 62 3.29 -18.74 15.39
C THR A 62 2.88 -17.59 16.30
N LEU A 63 3.32 -17.58 17.56
CA LEU A 63 3.09 -16.50 18.50
C LEU A 63 3.82 -15.21 18.08
N GLU A 64 5.06 -15.31 17.61
CA GLU A 64 5.81 -14.16 17.09
C GLU A 64 5.11 -13.54 15.87
N LEU A 65 4.73 -14.39 14.91
CA LEU A 65 4.00 -13.96 13.71
C LEU A 65 2.67 -13.27 14.05
N ASP A 66 1.96 -13.78 15.07
CA ASP A 66 0.73 -13.18 15.55
C ASP A 66 0.96 -11.80 16.18
N THR A 67 1.95 -11.70 17.08
CA THR A 67 2.32 -10.44 17.74
C THR A 67 2.65 -9.36 16.71
N ARG A 68 3.55 -9.66 15.77
CA ARG A 68 3.97 -8.71 14.71
C ARG A 68 2.81 -8.28 13.82
N TYR A 69 1.87 -9.18 13.55
CA TYR A 69 0.68 -8.84 12.80
C TYR A 69 -0.21 -7.87 13.58
N HIS A 70 -0.51 -8.15 14.84
CA HIS A 70 -1.37 -7.29 15.65
C HIS A 70 -0.74 -5.93 15.90
N GLU A 71 0.58 -5.84 16.08
CA GLU A 71 1.32 -4.58 16.12
C GLU A 71 1.11 -3.77 14.83
N ARG A 72 1.33 -4.38 13.67
CA ARG A 72 1.09 -3.73 12.38
C ARG A 72 -0.36 -3.27 12.20
N GLN A 73 -1.33 -4.03 12.71
CA GLN A 73 -2.73 -3.61 12.63
C GLN A 73 -3.02 -2.40 13.54
N LYS A 74 -2.44 -2.35 14.74
CA LYS A 74 -2.52 -1.17 15.61
C LYS A 74 -1.90 0.06 14.95
N GLU A 75 -0.75 -0.08 14.31
CA GLU A 75 -0.10 1.01 13.55
C GLU A 75 -0.98 1.53 12.41
N LYS A 76 -1.56 0.62 11.62
CA LYS A 76 -2.46 0.98 10.52
C LYS A 76 -3.69 1.74 11.02
N ASN A 77 -4.31 1.26 12.10
CA ASN A 77 -5.48 1.90 12.69
C ASN A 77 -5.13 3.31 13.19
N HIS A 78 -4.01 3.46 13.90
CA HIS A 78 -3.51 4.77 14.33
C HIS A 78 -3.23 5.72 13.16
N TYR A 79 -2.72 5.22 12.03
CA TYR A 79 -2.47 6.06 10.86
C TYR A 79 -3.78 6.48 10.16
N GLN A 80 -4.82 5.65 10.22
CA GLN A 80 -6.14 6.00 9.69
C GLN A 80 -6.88 7.00 10.58
N GLU A 81 -6.79 6.87 11.90
CA GLU A 81 -7.38 7.82 12.86
C GLU A 81 -6.70 9.19 12.81
N LYS A 82 -5.39 9.25 12.53
CA LYS A 82 -4.64 10.51 12.38
C LYS A 82 -4.78 11.17 11.01
N LYS A 83 -5.61 10.62 10.11
CA LYS A 83 -5.90 11.29 8.83
C LYS A 83 -6.64 12.59 9.15
N PRO A 84 -6.10 13.78 8.81
CA PRO A 84 -6.81 15.03 9.01
C PRO A 84 -8.14 14.91 8.26
N GLU A 85 -9.25 15.05 8.99
CA GLU A 85 -10.55 15.23 8.35
C GLU A 85 -10.38 16.34 7.33
N ALA A 86 -10.57 16.00 6.04
CA ALA A 86 -10.68 17.03 5.03
C ALA A 86 -11.82 17.95 5.50
N PRO A 87 -11.63 19.28 5.50
CA PRO A 87 -12.71 20.18 5.90
C PRO A 87 -13.90 19.87 5.01
N ARG A 88 -14.94 19.29 5.62
CA ARG A 88 -16.24 19.11 4.99
C ARG A 88 -16.65 20.51 4.56
N SER A 89 -16.55 20.77 3.26
CA SER A 89 -17.10 21.99 2.68
C SER A 89 -18.60 21.83 2.74
N SER A 90 -19.18 22.15 3.90
CA SER A 90 -20.59 22.46 3.99
C SER A 90 -20.79 23.72 3.15
N THR A 91 -21.28 23.52 1.93
CA THR A 91 -21.88 24.58 1.14
C THR A 91 -23.09 25.10 1.91
N SER A 92 -22.86 26.09 2.76
CA SER A 92 -23.86 27.07 3.12
C SER A 92 -23.35 28.38 2.52
N HIS A 93 -24.07 28.85 1.51
CA HIS A 93 -23.85 30.17 0.90
C HIS A 93 -23.92 31.27 1.96
N PRO A 94 -22.98 32.22 1.96
CA PRO A 94 -23.25 33.56 2.48
C PRO A 94 -23.18 34.56 1.32
N GLN A 95 -24.26 35.31 1.17
CA GLN A 95 -24.31 36.48 0.30
C GLN A 95 -23.36 37.56 0.84
N ASN A 96 -22.40 37.93 -0.01
CA ASN A 96 -21.89 39.27 -0.31
C ASN A 96 -21.92 40.36 0.79
N SER A 97 -20.74 40.86 1.20
CA SER A 97 -20.36 42.28 0.99
C SER A 97 -18.95 42.63 1.55
N SER A 98 -18.15 43.22 0.66
CA SER A 98 -17.08 44.23 0.85
C SER A 98 -16.17 44.23 2.09
N SER A 99 -14.86 44.01 1.86
CA SER A 99 -13.84 45.04 2.09
C SER A 99 -12.45 44.58 1.60
N SER A 100 -11.73 45.51 1.02
CA SER A 100 -10.37 45.39 0.53
C SER A 100 -9.37 45.23 1.69
N SER A 101 -8.39 44.34 1.54
CA SER A 101 -7.02 44.56 2.01
C SER A 101 -6.08 43.46 1.56
N HIS A 102 -5.04 43.87 0.83
CA HIS A 102 -3.89 43.08 0.42
C HIS A 102 -3.20 42.41 1.62
N LYS A 103 -2.87 41.11 1.53
CA LYS A 103 -1.70 40.54 2.23
C LYS A 103 -1.22 39.20 1.63
N LYS A 104 -0.08 39.32 0.93
CA LYS A 104 1.05 38.39 0.73
C LYS A 104 0.78 36.87 0.77
N LYS A 105 0.90 36.26 -0.42
CA LYS A 105 1.09 34.82 -0.66
C LYS A 105 2.31 34.31 0.12
N LYS A 106 2.11 33.46 1.12
CA LYS A 106 3.18 32.60 1.66
C LYS A 106 3.26 31.33 0.82
N ASN A 107 4.40 31.22 0.14
CA ASN A 107 4.82 30.10 -0.68
C ASN A 107 5.11 28.90 0.23
N PHE A 108 4.13 28.02 0.45
CA PHE A 108 4.38 26.73 1.11
C PHE A 108 4.75 25.71 0.04
N GLN A 109 6.06 25.50 -0.09
CA GLN A 109 6.66 24.33 -0.75
C GLN A 109 6.01 23.06 -0.19
N LYS A 110 5.13 22.44 -0.98
CA LYS A 110 4.46 21.18 -0.61
C LYS A 110 5.49 20.06 -0.63
N ARG A 111 5.83 19.58 0.56
CA ARG A 111 6.56 18.33 0.80
C ARG A 111 5.96 17.19 -0.03
N ASP A 112 6.84 16.37 -0.58
CA ASP A 112 6.55 15.22 -1.42
C ASP A 112 5.51 14.30 -0.78
N LYS A 113 4.33 14.21 -1.41
CA LYS A 113 3.37 13.14 -1.12
C LYS A 113 4.01 11.80 -1.51
N PRO A 114 3.81 10.73 -0.73
CA PRO A 114 4.29 9.40 -1.11
C PRO A 114 3.76 9.04 -2.51
N HIS A 115 4.64 8.52 -3.37
CA HIS A 115 4.39 8.26 -4.80
C HIS A 115 3.10 7.44 -5.05
N SER A 116 2.69 6.62 -4.09
CA SER A 116 1.45 5.83 -4.11
C SER A 116 0.18 6.68 -4.16
N SER A 117 0.18 7.91 -3.64
CA SER A 117 -0.97 8.83 -3.66
C SER A 117 -1.19 9.51 -5.01
N LEU A 118 -0.29 9.32 -5.98
CA LEU A 118 -0.35 9.92 -7.31
C LEU A 118 -0.88 8.95 -8.38
N LEU A 119 -1.15 7.70 -7.99
CA LEU A 119 -1.58 6.63 -8.87
C LEU A 119 -3.03 6.23 -8.56
N LYS A 120 -3.80 5.94 -9.61
CA LYS A 120 -5.13 5.30 -9.53
C LYS A 120 -4.97 3.83 -9.13
N LYS A 121 -6.07 3.17 -8.80
CA LYS A 121 -6.12 1.71 -8.54
C LYS A 121 -5.50 0.88 -9.67
N ASP A 122 -5.54 1.40 -10.90
CA ASP A 122 -4.95 0.80 -12.10
C ASP A 122 -3.46 1.15 -12.31
N PHE A 123 -2.77 1.68 -11.29
CA PHE A 123 -1.38 2.15 -11.35
C PHE A 123 -1.10 3.28 -12.38
N LYS A 124 -2.14 3.85 -12.98
CA LYS A 124 -2.05 5.01 -13.89
C LYS A 124 -2.01 6.31 -13.10
N LEU A 125 -1.27 7.31 -13.56
CA LEU A 125 -1.25 8.63 -12.92
C LEU A 125 -2.66 9.24 -12.84
N MET A 126 -2.97 9.85 -11.68
CA MET A 126 -4.17 10.67 -11.55
C MET A 126 -4.12 11.86 -12.52
N ASN A 127 -5.28 12.26 -13.05
CA ASN A 127 -5.37 13.38 -13.99
C ASN A 127 -4.78 14.67 -13.39
N SER A 128 -5.00 14.92 -12.10
CA SER A 128 -4.43 16.07 -11.38
C SER A 128 -2.90 16.07 -11.34
N GLU A 129 -2.26 14.90 -11.19
CA GLU A 129 -0.80 14.77 -11.26
C GLU A 129 -0.30 14.94 -12.70
N LYS A 130 -1.04 14.42 -13.69
CA LYS A 130 -0.73 14.62 -15.11
C LYS A 130 -0.72 16.11 -15.48
N GLU A 131 -1.77 16.85 -15.09
CA GLU A 131 -1.87 18.30 -15.31
C GLU A 131 -0.74 19.06 -14.64
N ARG A 132 -0.39 18.69 -13.40
CA ARG A 132 0.74 19.31 -12.68
C ARG A 132 2.06 19.10 -13.41
N ARG A 133 2.30 17.88 -13.90
CA ARG A 133 3.51 17.56 -14.68
C ARG A 133 3.55 18.35 -15.98
N ILE A 134 2.44 18.44 -16.71
CA ILE A 134 2.34 19.25 -17.94
C ILE A 134 2.64 20.73 -17.63
N LYS A 135 1.98 21.30 -16.62
CA LYS A 135 2.18 22.70 -16.22
C LYS A 135 3.60 22.98 -15.72
N GLY A 136 4.24 21.99 -15.11
CA GLY A 136 5.62 22.07 -14.63
C GLY A 136 6.69 21.72 -15.68
N GLY A 137 6.30 21.41 -16.92
CA GLY A 137 7.25 20.96 -17.95
C GLY A 137 7.96 19.64 -17.60
N LEU A 138 7.31 18.80 -16.79
CA LEU A 138 7.84 17.52 -16.34
C LEU A 138 7.30 16.39 -17.21
N CYS A 139 8.14 15.38 -17.43
CA CYS A 139 7.80 14.18 -18.17
C CYS A 139 6.61 13.47 -17.51
N THR A 140 5.50 13.29 -18.25
CA THR A 140 4.33 12.62 -17.71
C THR A 140 4.60 11.16 -17.35
N TYR A 141 5.61 10.51 -17.96
CA TYR A 141 5.99 9.14 -17.64
C TYR A 141 6.81 9.06 -16.34
N CYS A 142 8.04 9.57 -16.33
CA CYS A 142 8.96 9.39 -15.19
C CYS A 142 9.08 10.59 -14.24
N GLY A 143 8.46 11.74 -14.55
CA GLY A 143 8.51 12.94 -13.70
C GLY A 143 9.80 13.77 -13.79
N GLY A 144 10.74 13.42 -14.67
CA GLY A 144 11.97 14.20 -14.88
C GLY A 144 11.75 15.48 -15.71
N LYS A 145 12.75 16.37 -15.72
CA LYS A 145 12.76 17.61 -16.53
C LYS A 145 13.07 17.31 -18.01
N HIS A 146 12.12 16.73 -18.73
CA HIS A 146 12.20 16.46 -20.16
C HIS A 146 10.79 16.19 -20.72
N THR A 147 10.64 16.21 -22.04
CA THR A 147 9.37 15.84 -22.69
C THR A 147 9.20 14.33 -22.67
N VAL A 148 7.95 13.84 -22.79
CA VAL A 148 7.66 12.39 -22.77
C VAL A 148 8.37 11.65 -23.91
N GLU A 149 8.61 12.33 -25.03
CA GLU A 149 9.27 11.81 -26.22
C GLU A 149 10.78 11.61 -26.01
N SER A 150 11.41 12.47 -25.22
CA SER A 150 12.84 12.39 -24.86
C SER A 150 13.08 11.56 -23.58
N CYS A 151 12.10 10.77 -23.14
CA CYS A 151 12.19 10.00 -21.92
C CYS A 151 12.93 8.66 -22.12
N ILE A 152 14.16 8.56 -21.62
CA ILE A 152 14.98 7.33 -21.68
C ILE A 152 14.32 6.16 -20.92
N LYS A 153 13.52 6.45 -19.89
CA LYS A 153 12.83 5.41 -19.09
C LYS A 153 11.57 4.88 -19.79
N ARG A 154 11.08 5.56 -20.83
CA ARG A 154 9.89 5.12 -21.54
C ARG A 154 10.27 3.93 -22.44
N PRO A 155 9.59 2.77 -22.32
CA PRO A 155 9.80 1.69 -23.25
C PRO A 155 9.40 2.18 -24.65
N GLN A 156 10.34 2.11 -25.59
CA GLN A 156 10.10 2.43 -27.00
C GLN A 156 9.15 1.36 -27.56
N ASN A 157 7.84 1.60 -27.47
CA ASN A 157 6.86 0.77 -28.13
C ASN A 157 6.97 1.07 -29.63
N LYS A 158 7.60 0.19 -30.41
CA LYS A 158 7.70 0.29 -31.87
C LYS A 158 6.29 0.21 -32.47
N LEU A 159 5.60 1.34 -32.56
CA LEU A 159 4.36 1.48 -33.32
C LEU A 159 4.56 2.63 -34.31
N THR A 160 5.03 2.22 -35.49
CA THR A 160 4.71 2.75 -36.83
C THR A 160 4.40 4.24 -36.93
N GLN A 161 5.36 4.98 -37.48
CA GLN A 161 5.14 6.33 -37.98
C GLN A 161 4.15 6.30 -39.16
N PRO A 162 3.13 7.17 -39.19
CA PRO A 162 2.48 7.51 -40.45
C PRO A 162 3.45 8.40 -41.25
N SER A 163 3.89 7.89 -42.40
CA SER A 163 4.68 8.60 -43.40
C SER A 163 3.86 9.75 -44.00
N GLY A 164 4.02 10.95 -43.43
CA GLY A 164 3.58 12.20 -44.05
C GLY A 164 4.67 12.73 -44.98
N HIS A 165 4.72 12.23 -46.21
CA HIS A 165 5.50 12.84 -47.29
C HIS A 165 4.72 14.06 -47.82
N PHE A 166 5.19 15.26 -47.47
CA PHE A 166 4.76 16.52 -48.10
C PHE A 166 6.02 17.24 -48.60
N PRO A 167 6.29 17.28 -49.91
CA PRO A 167 7.28 18.20 -50.45
C PRO A 167 6.65 19.57 -50.66
N SER A 168 7.00 20.49 -49.77
CA SER A 168 6.94 21.94 -50.03
C SER A 168 8.18 22.31 -50.84
N GLN A 169 8.00 22.71 -52.10
CA GLN A 169 9.00 23.52 -52.80
C GLN A 169 8.37 24.87 -53.14
N GLY A 170 8.99 25.91 -52.61
CA GLY A 170 8.71 27.30 -52.95
C GLY A 170 9.80 27.86 -53.86
N LYS A 171 9.34 28.60 -54.87
CA LYS A 171 9.94 29.77 -55.53
C LYS A 171 11.28 29.63 -56.26
N ALA A 172 11.22 29.90 -57.56
CA ALA A 172 11.83 31.09 -58.15
C ALA A 172 10.76 31.81 -58.98
#